data_AF-A0A183U851-F1
#
_entry.id   AF-A0A183U851-F1
#
_cell.length_a   1.000
_cell.length_b   1.000
_cell.length_c   1.000
_cell.angle_alpha   90.00
_cell.angle_beta   90.00
_cell.angle_gamma   90.00
#
_symmetry.space_group_name_H-M   'P 1'
#
loop_
_entity.id
_entity.type
_entity.pdbx_description
1 polymer ?
#
loop_
_entity_poly.entity_id
_entity_poly.type
_entity_poly.pdbx_seq_one_letter_code
_entity_poly.pdbx_strand_id
1 'polypeptide(L)' 'MQGGCARTNLPNPCAEDICYHKHFRTFDGSCNNLENSLKGAAFTPYVRLLPPAYDDGMNAVAGEFPLNTMF' A
#
# COMPACT_ATOMS: atom_id res chain seq x y z
N MET A 1 14.78 -16.38 0.49
CA MET A 1 13.58 -15.54 0.64
C MET A 1 13.83 -14.62 1.81
N GLN A 2 14.34 -13.41 1.56
CA GLN A 2 14.78 -12.47 2.61
C GLN A 2 13.92 -11.21 2.45
N GLY A 3 13.02 -10.96 3.41
CA GLY A 3 12.38 -9.66 3.68
C GLY A 3 11.63 -8.93 2.54
N GLY A 4 11.00 -9.62 1.59
CA GLY A 4 10.31 -8.97 0.47
C GLY A 4 8.85 -8.64 0.80
N CYS A 5 8.46 -7.36 0.72
CA CYS A 5 7.05 -6.96 0.65
C CYS A 5 6.32 -7.72 -0.47
N ALA A 6 5.01 -7.92 -0.33
CA ALA A 6 4.20 -8.41 -1.45
C ALA A 6 4.37 -7.50 -2.68
N ARG A 7 4.41 -8.09 -3.88
CA ARG A 7 4.50 -7.30 -5.13
C ARG A 7 3.28 -6.38 -5.21
N THR A 8 3.54 -5.08 -5.30
CA THR A 8 2.51 -4.06 -5.48
C THR A 8 2.11 -3.97 -6.95
N ASN A 9 0.87 -3.53 -7.20
CA ASN A 9 0.45 -3.16 -8.54
C ASN A 9 1.32 -2.03 -9.11
N LEU A 10 1.55 -2.05 -10.43
CA LEU A 10 2.29 -1.02 -11.15
C LEU A 10 1.32 0.04 -11.69
N PRO A 11 1.67 1.34 -11.66
CA PRO A 11 0.82 2.36 -12.25
C PRO A 11 0.66 2.14 -13.75
N ASN A 12 -0.58 2.19 -14.24
CA ASN A 12 -0.92 2.14 -15.66
C ASN A 12 -1.51 3.49 -16.14
N PRO A 13 -1.31 3.86 -17.43
CA PRO A 13 -1.83 5.10 -17.99
C PRO A 13 -3.33 4.99 -18.28
N CYS A 14 -4.17 5.57 -17.41
CA CYS A 14 -5.63 5.53 -17.55
C CYS A 14 -6.17 6.25 -18.81
N ALA A 15 -5.35 7.10 -19.44
CA ALA A 15 -5.74 7.86 -20.63
C ALA A 15 -5.85 6.98 -21.87
N GLU A 16 -5.16 5.84 -21.92
CA GLU A 16 -5.18 4.92 -23.06
C GLU A 16 -6.59 4.33 -23.27
N ASP A 17 -7.30 4.02 -22.18
CA ASP A 17 -8.63 3.39 -22.21
C ASP A 17 -9.71 4.27 -21.55
N ILE A 18 -9.68 5.59 -21.79
CA ILE A 18 -10.56 6.54 -21.11
C ILE A 18 -12.06 6.25 -21.31
N CYS A 19 -12.45 5.73 -22.47
CA CYS A 19 -13.84 5.36 -22.74
C CYS A 19 -14.31 4.21 -21.84
N TYR A 20 -13.43 3.23 -21.58
CA TYR A 20 -13.71 2.11 -20.70
C TYR A 20 -13.83 2.58 -19.25
N HIS A 21 -12.84 3.33 -18.74
CA HIS A 21 -12.82 3.79 -17.35
C HIS A 21 -13.94 4.79 -16.99
N LYS A 22 -14.56 5.42 -18.00
CA LYS A 22 -15.77 6.25 -17.81
C LYS A 22 -17.06 5.44 -17.64
N HIS A 23 -17.10 4.19 -18.10
CA HIS A 23 -18.31 3.35 -18.08
C HIS A 23 -18.21 2.18 -17.11
N PHE A 24 -17.00 1.67 -16.89
CA PHE A 24 -16.77 0.47 -16.11
C PHE A 24 -15.62 0.64 -15.12
N ARG A 25 -15.70 -0.15 -14.03
CA ARG A 25 -14.65 -0.24 -13.03
C ARG A 25 -13.74 -1.43 -13.38
N THR A 26 -12.45 -1.26 -13.17
CA THR A 26 -11.50 -2.37 -13.21
C THR A 26 -11.72 -3.29 -12.01
N PHE A 27 -11.26 -4.54 -12.12
CA PHE A 27 -11.42 -5.54 -11.06
C PHE A 27 -10.70 -5.17 -9.76
N ASP A 28 -9.50 -4.61 -9.86
CA ASP A 28 -8.67 -4.24 -8.72
C ASP A 28 -8.87 -2.78 -8.28
N GLY A 29 -9.76 -2.02 -8.93
CA GLY A 29 -10.01 -0.61 -8.61
C GLY A 29 -9.01 0.39 -9.21
N SER A 30 -8.06 -0.08 -10.02
CA SER A 30 -7.17 0.79 -10.81
C SER A 30 -7.95 1.77 -11.70
N CYS A 31 -7.39 2.97 -11.90
CA CYS A 31 -7.97 4.04 -12.71
C CYS A 31 -9.32 4.59 -12.24
N ASN A 32 -9.72 4.33 -10.98
CA ASN A 32 -10.80 5.10 -10.37
C ASN A 32 -10.41 6.58 -10.20
N ASN A 33 -9.13 6.85 -9.94
CA ASN A 33 -8.54 8.17 -10.04
C ASN A 33 -7.70 8.25 -11.32
N LEU A 34 -8.13 9.08 -12.27
CA LEU A 34 -7.52 9.16 -13.62
C LEU A 34 -6.11 9.76 -13.63
N GLU A 35 -5.79 10.59 -12.64
CA GLU A 35 -4.46 11.20 -12.48
C GLU A 35 -3.49 10.25 -11.80
N ASN A 36 -3.97 9.46 -10.84
CA ASN A 36 -3.18 8.50 -10.08
C ASN A 36 -3.89 7.16 -10.00
N SER A 37 -3.56 6.29 -10.97
CA SER A 37 -4.25 5.03 -11.25
C SER A 37 -4.36 4.09 -10.05
N LEU A 38 -3.42 4.12 -9.11
CA LEU A 38 -3.36 3.19 -7.98
C LEU A 38 -4.06 3.70 -6.70
N LYS A 39 -4.56 4.94 -6.67
CA LYS A 39 -5.27 5.45 -5.48
C LYS A 39 -6.56 4.66 -5.23
N GLY A 40 -6.54 3.85 -4.18
CA GLY A 40 -7.65 2.99 -3.79
C GLY A 40 -7.70 1.65 -4.52
N ALA A 41 -6.67 1.32 -5.31
CA ALA A 41 -6.55 0.01 -5.93
C ALA A 41 -6.17 -1.07 -4.89
N ALA A 42 -6.65 -2.30 -5.08
CA ALA A 42 -6.24 -3.47 -4.32
C ALA A 42 -4.73 -3.77 -4.53
N PHE A 43 -4.16 -4.63 -3.69
CA PHE A 43 -2.72 -4.97 -3.70
C PHE A 43 -1.78 -3.75 -3.65
N THR A 44 -2.22 -2.69 -2.97
CA THR A 44 -1.42 -1.51 -2.62
C THR A 44 -1.35 -1.39 -1.09
N PRO A 45 -0.26 -0.82 -0.54
CA PRO A 45 -0.16 -0.61 0.89
C PRO A 45 -1.19 0.41 1.38
N TYR A 46 -1.67 0.23 2.61
CA TYR A 46 -2.50 1.24 3.25
C TYR A 46 -1.76 2.56 3.42
N VAL A 47 -2.47 3.66 3.22
CA VAL A 47 -1.96 5.00 3.53
C VAL A 47 -1.82 5.14 5.04
N ARG A 48 -0.70 5.70 5.48
CA ARG A 48 -0.45 6.04 6.88
C ARG A 48 -0.66 7.53 7.10
N LEU A 49 -1.59 7.89 7.99
CA LEU A 49 -1.82 9.28 8.40
C LEU A 49 -0.81 9.76 9.46
N LEU A 50 -0.18 8.81 10.17
CA LEU A 50 0.87 9.04 11.16
C LEU A 50 2.02 8.03 10.92
N PRO A 51 3.25 8.35 11.36
CA PRO A 51 4.35 7.39 11.33
C PRO A 51 4.00 6.08 12.07
N PRO A 52 4.55 4.92 11.64
CA PRO A 52 4.39 3.69 12.40
C PRO A 52 5.03 3.78 13.79
N ALA A 53 4.45 3.06 14.74
CA ALA A 53 5.03 2.82 16.06
C ALA A 53 5.32 1.31 16.21
N TYR A 54 6.51 0.90 15.77
CA TYR A 54 7.06 -0.44 16.01
C TYR A 54 8.14 -0.33 17.08
N ASP A 55 8.33 -1.41 17.83
CA ASP A 55 9.25 -1.42 18.96
C ASP A 55 10.72 -1.34 18.53
N ASP A 56 11.04 -1.93 17.38
CA ASP A 56 12.35 -1.87 16.71
C ASP A 56 12.41 -0.79 15.61
N GLY A 57 11.34 -0.01 15.46
CA GLY A 57 11.18 0.96 14.38
C GLY A 57 10.92 0.35 12.99
N MET A 58 10.80 -0.98 12.86
CA MET A 58 10.69 -1.67 11.58
C MET A 58 9.42 -2.52 11.47
N ASN A 59 9.31 -3.57 12.27
CA ASN A 59 8.21 -4.53 12.19
C ASN A 59 7.90 -5.28 13.50
N ALA A 60 8.67 -5.08 14.58
CA ALA A 60 8.39 -5.66 15.89
C ALA A 60 7.11 -5.06 16.49
N VAL A 61 6.26 -5.90 17.07
CA VAL A 61 4.98 -5.45 17.64
C VAL A 61 5.29 -4.56 18.85
N ALA A 62 4.56 -3.45 18.99
CA ALA A 62 4.75 -2.56 20.13
C ALA A 62 4.55 -3.31 21.46
N GLY A 63 5.54 -3.22 22.35
CA GLY A 63 5.54 -3.90 23.65
C GLY A 63 6.14 -5.30 23.64
N GLU A 64 6.81 -5.70 22.56
CA GLU A 64 7.52 -6.97 22.44
C GLU A 64 8.91 -6.92 23.11
N PHE A 65 9.57 -5.76 23.17
CA PHE A 65 10.77 -5.56 23.95
C PHE A 65 10.41 -5.47 25.44
N PRO A 66 10.85 -6.44 26.27
CA PRO A 66 10.61 -6.36 27.70
C PRO A 66 11.41 -5.18 28.27
N LEU A 67 10.79 -4.45 29.18
CA LEU A 67 11.42 -3.40 30.01
C LEU A 67 12.64 -3.87 30.84
N ASN A 68 13.03 -5.15 30.74
CA ASN A 68 14.11 -5.80 31.50
C ASN A 68 15.42 -6.03 30.73
N THR A 69 15.53 -5.63 29.46
CA THR A 69 16.80 -5.69 28.71
C THR A 69 17.54 -4.35 28.64
N MET A 70 17.11 -3.34 29.41
CA MET A 70 17.94 -2.18 29.74
C MET A 70 18.84 -2.50 30.97
N PHE A 71 19.68 -3.54 30.87
CA PHE A 71 20.90 -3.73 31.66
C PHE A 71 21.86 -4.63 30.89
#